data_AF-A0A957X3M5-F1
#
_entry.id   AF-A0A957X3M5-F1
#
_cell.length_a   1.000
_cell.length_b   1.000
_cell.length_c   1.000
_cell.angle_alpha   90.00
_cell.angle_beta   90.00
_cell.angle_gamma   90.00
#
_symmetry.space_group_name_H-M   'P 1'
#
loop_
_entity.id
_entity.type
_entity.pdbx_description
1 polymer ?
#
loop_
_entity_poly.entity_id
_entity_poly.type
_entity_poly.pdbx_seq_one_letter_code
_entity_poly.pdbx_strand_id
1 'polypeptide(L)'
;MRKVTPKLEWQFIENDEEWERQQALLTPIAAPRTGYRRYVQTYAGNLTVLLLLLAVGGAWWYVYQSGKAAKLSATGAIASSAQYAAATDPANATDGANANQSRSAMQLLTQGSTAGPNEQSLTTPHFIYHFGQQDEAVVRAVAPLMDTLYTILWHNLGLPIHPMPTKLVIDVALEQLPGQAVPAFAPVTVPLSTRYLMPGDPPTEPNVTASVTVPSPARYLAPVALSEVDLLAQSIALPLVAYGLAQAREQHQIGPAWQPLLDGLYLWQVWDLDLPLATWRETVVKWQYGDLLSTRPGDALPLPQHYGELCTAH
;
A
#
# COMPACT_ATOMS: atom_id res chain seq x y z
N MET A 1 35.27 30.68 19.67
CA MET A 1 35.17 30.65 18.19
C MET A 1 33.90 31.37 17.78
N ARG A 2 34.00 32.48 17.03
CA ARG A 2 32.83 33.24 16.55
C ARG A 2 32.22 32.48 15.37
N LYS A 3 30.94 32.12 15.48
CA LYS A 3 30.17 31.54 14.37
C LYS A 3 29.89 32.67 13.37
N VAL A 4 30.54 32.62 12.22
CA VAL A 4 30.21 33.50 11.08
C VAL A 4 29.13 32.80 10.29
N THR A 5 27.96 33.42 10.20
CA THR A 5 26.85 32.91 9.41
C THR A 5 27.18 33.15 7.92
N PRO A 6 27.27 32.11 7.07
CA PRO A 6 27.54 32.30 5.66
C PRO A 6 26.36 33.03 5.03
N LYS A 7 26.65 34.09 4.28
CA LYS A 7 25.66 34.83 3.50
C LYS A 7 25.53 34.11 2.16
N LEU A 8 24.43 33.39 1.96
CA LEU A 8 24.10 32.74 0.70
C LEU A 8 23.33 33.73 -0.17
N GLU A 9 23.86 34.03 -1.35
CA GLU A 9 23.21 34.84 -2.37
C GLU A 9 22.89 33.92 -3.56
N TRP A 10 21.61 33.80 -3.88
CA TRP A 10 21.14 32.96 -4.98
C TRP A 10 21.08 33.80 -6.25
N GLN A 11 21.78 33.36 -7.30
CA GLN A 11 21.73 33.95 -8.63
C GLN A 11 21.00 32.98 -9.57
N PHE A 12 19.98 33.48 -10.26
CA PHE A 12 19.31 32.73 -11.32
C PHE A 12 20.03 33.00 -12.64
N ILE A 13 20.37 31.92 -13.34
CA ILE A 13 21.05 31.95 -14.64
C ILE A 13 19.99 31.62 -15.68
N GLU A 14 19.70 32.56 -16.58
CA GLU A 14 18.56 32.45 -17.51
C GLU A 14 18.93 31.79 -18.84
N ASN A 15 20.23 31.66 -19.17
CA ASN A 15 20.67 31.03 -20.41
C ASN A 15 22.02 30.28 -20.28
N ASP A 16 22.26 29.38 -21.24
CA ASP A 16 23.44 28.50 -21.26
C ASP A 16 24.76 29.26 -21.45
N GLU A 17 24.76 30.43 -22.11
CA GLU A 17 25.97 31.23 -22.25
C GLU A 17 26.40 31.87 -20.92
N GLU A 18 25.46 32.33 -20.10
CA GLU A 18 25.74 32.83 -18.75
C GLU A 18 26.21 31.71 -17.84
N TRP A 19 25.69 30.49 -18.02
CA TRP A 19 26.19 29.31 -17.33
C TRP A 19 27.66 29.03 -17.66
N GLU A 20 28.03 29.07 -18.94
CA GLU A 20 29.42 28.86 -19.35
C GLU A 20 30.35 29.99 -18.88
N ARG A 21 29.88 31.25 -18.87
CA ARG A 21 30.64 32.38 -18.30
C ARG A 21 30.84 32.24 -16.79
N GLN A 22 29.82 31.79 -16.06
CA GLN A 22 29.91 31.50 -14.62
C GLN A 22 30.89 30.35 -14.35
N GLN A 23 30.87 29.28 -15.16
CA GLN A 23 31.87 28.21 -15.08
C GLN A 23 33.28 28.71 -15.34
N ALA A 24 33.48 29.60 -16.32
CA ALA A 24 34.80 30.14 -16.62
C ALA A 24 35.34 31.06 -15.51
N LEU A 25 34.46 31.75 -14.76
CA LEU A 25 34.82 32.61 -13.63
C LEU A 25 35.12 31.84 -12.34
N LEU A 26 34.65 30.59 -12.23
CA LEU A 26 35.08 29.65 -11.20
C LEU A 26 36.52 29.21 -11.50
N THR A 27 37.45 30.14 -11.31
CA THR A 27 38.89 29.86 -11.26
C THR A 27 39.08 28.69 -10.31
N PRO A 28 39.70 27.57 -10.71
CA PRO A 28 39.83 26.42 -9.84
C PRO A 28 40.62 26.85 -8.61
N ILE A 29 39.92 27.06 -7.50
CA ILE A 29 40.52 27.22 -6.19
C ILE A 29 41.38 25.97 -6.02
N ALA A 30 42.70 26.16 -5.99
CA ALA A 30 43.67 25.09 -5.88
C ALA A 30 43.29 24.24 -4.66
N ALA A 31 42.65 23.11 -4.93
CA ALA A 31 42.15 22.23 -3.89
C ALA A 31 43.34 21.80 -3.03
N PRO A 32 43.22 21.84 -1.69
CA PRO A 32 44.26 21.28 -0.83
C PRO A 32 44.50 19.82 -1.26
N ARG A 33 45.70 19.56 -1.77
CA ARG A 33 46.19 18.25 -2.20
C ARG A 33 46.45 17.34 -0.99
N THR A 34 45.43 17.06 -0.19
CA THR A 34 45.47 16.04 0.86
C THR A 34 44.09 15.42 1.02
N GLY A 35 43.75 14.44 0.17
CA GLY A 35 42.63 13.54 0.45
C GLY A 35 41.93 12.85 -0.73
N TYR A 36 42.14 13.31 -1.97
CA TYR A 36 41.38 12.82 -3.14
C TYR A 36 41.43 11.29 -3.32
N ARG A 37 42.57 10.66 -3.02
CA ARG A 37 42.75 9.20 -3.15
C ARG A 37 41.89 8.39 -2.18
N ARG A 38 41.65 8.89 -0.95
CA ARG A 38 40.76 8.22 0.02
C ARG A 38 39.29 8.38 -0.34
N TYR A 39 38.92 9.55 -0.85
CA TYR A 39 37.55 9.84 -1.28
C TYR A 39 37.15 8.96 -2.47
N VAL A 40 37.98 8.89 -3.52
CA VAL A 40 37.69 8.01 -4.68
C VAL A 40 37.65 6.53 -4.28
N GLN A 41 38.51 6.09 -3.35
CA GLN A 41 38.45 4.69 -2.85
C GLN A 41 37.17 4.39 -2.06
N THR A 42 36.65 5.34 -1.27
CA THR A 42 35.40 5.11 -0.53
C THR A 42 34.19 5.06 -1.46
N TYR A 43 34.13 5.94 -2.46
CA TYR A 43 33.04 5.93 -3.44
C TYR A 43 33.08 4.71 -4.37
N ALA A 44 34.26 4.31 -4.85
CA ALA A 44 34.40 3.10 -5.65
C ALA A 44 34.00 1.84 -4.86
N GLY A 45 34.37 1.77 -3.57
CA GLY A 45 33.95 0.69 -2.68
C GLY A 45 32.43 0.64 -2.52
N ASN A 46 31.80 1.79 -2.21
CA ASN A 46 30.36 1.89 -2.04
C ASN A 46 29.59 1.55 -3.33
N LEU A 47 30.07 2.01 -4.49
CA LEU A 47 29.46 1.68 -5.79
C LEU A 47 29.52 0.17 -6.08
N THR A 48 30.65 -0.46 -5.76
CA THR A 48 30.82 -1.91 -5.97
C THR A 48 29.87 -2.69 -5.07
N VAL A 49 29.72 -2.30 -3.79
CA VAL A 49 28.75 -2.92 -2.87
C VAL A 49 27.31 -2.71 -3.34
N LEU A 50 26.96 -1.51 -3.83
CA LEU A 50 25.63 -1.23 -4.37
C LEU A 50 25.33 -2.12 -5.59
N LEU A 51 26.26 -2.22 -6.54
CA LEU A 51 26.10 -3.07 -7.73
C LEU A 51 25.98 -4.56 -7.36
N LEU A 52 26.71 -5.00 -6.35
CA LEU A 52 26.65 -6.39 -5.86
C LEU A 52 25.30 -6.67 -5.17
N LEU A 53 24.80 -5.73 -4.37
CA LEU A 53 23.46 -5.81 -3.77
C LEU A 53 22.36 -5.82 -4.85
N LEU A 54 22.49 -5.02 -5.91
CA LEU A 54 21.54 -5.02 -7.02
C LEU A 54 21.58 -6.31 -7.82
N ALA A 55 22.76 -6.89 -8.06
CA ALA A 55 22.90 -8.15 -8.79
C ALA A 55 22.34 -9.34 -8.01
N VAL A 56 22.68 -9.45 -6.72
CA VAL A 56 22.18 -10.52 -5.85
C VAL A 56 20.68 -10.35 -5.56
N GLY A 57 20.26 -9.12 -5.26
CA GLY A 57 18.85 -8.79 -5.04
C GLY A 57 17.99 -9.02 -6.27
N GLY A 58 18.47 -8.66 -7.47
CA GLY A 58 17.75 -8.85 -8.73
C GLY A 58 17.55 -10.33 -9.09
N ALA A 59 18.56 -11.17 -8.89
CA ALA A 59 18.44 -12.62 -9.12
C ALA A 59 17.45 -13.28 -8.16
N TRP A 60 17.51 -12.92 -6.87
CA TRP A 60 16.57 -13.42 -5.87
C TRP A 60 15.13 -12.98 -6.14
N TRP A 61 14.96 -11.71 -6.53
CA TRP A 61 13.68 -11.15 -6.94
C TRP A 61 13.06 -11.89 -8.12
N TYR A 62 13.85 -12.15 -9.17
CA TYR A 62 13.39 -12.86 -10.36
C TYR A 62 12.88 -14.27 -10.03
N VAL A 63 13.63 -15.02 -9.21
CA VAL A 63 13.22 -16.36 -8.76
C VAL A 63 11.93 -16.29 -7.95
N TYR A 64 11.82 -15.32 -7.04
CA TYR A 64 10.62 -15.14 -6.23
C TYR A 64 9.37 -14.80 -7.07
N GLN A 65 9.49 -13.89 -8.03
CA GLN A 65 8.39 -13.53 -8.93
C GLN A 65 7.94 -14.71 -9.79
N SER A 66 8.88 -15.49 -10.33
CA SER A 66 8.54 -16.66 -11.15
C SER A 66 7.74 -17.72 -10.37
N GLY A 67 7.97 -17.83 -9.05
CA GLY A 67 7.18 -18.69 -8.16
C GLY A 67 5.77 -18.15 -7.85
N LYS A 68 5.59 -16.82 -7.76
CA LYS A 68 4.27 -16.19 -7.54
C LYS A 68 3.34 -16.35 -8.74
N ALA A 69 3.85 -16.10 -9.96
CA ALA A 69 3.06 -16.22 -11.19
C ALA A 69 2.46 -17.63 -11.37
N ALA A 70 3.21 -18.67 -11.00
CA ALA A 70 2.73 -20.06 -11.03
C ALA A 70 1.62 -20.34 -10.01
N LYS A 71 1.66 -19.70 -8.82
CA LYS A 71 0.65 -19.90 -7.77
C LYS A 71 -0.64 -19.14 -8.04
N LEU A 72 -0.57 -17.89 -8.50
CA LEU A 72 -1.77 -17.10 -8.80
C LEU A 72 -2.55 -17.68 -10.00
N SER A 73 -1.85 -18.20 -11.01
CA SER A 73 -2.47 -18.91 -12.13
C SER A 73 -3.20 -20.19 -11.68
N ALA A 74 -2.66 -20.90 -10.69
CA ALA A 74 -3.31 -22.09 -10.13
C ALA A 74 -4.57 -21.74 -9.32
N THR A 75 -4.54 -20.66 -8.53
CA THR A 75 -5.69 -20.23 -7.72
C THR A 75 -6.83 -19.65 -8.58
N GLY A 76 -6.51 -18.88 -9.63
CA GLY A 76 -7.50 -18.34 -10.57
C GLY A 76 -8.21 -19.41 -11.40
N ALA A 77 -7.51 -20.50 -11.75
CA ALA A 77 -8.10 -21.64 -12.44
C ALA A 77 -9.10 -22.42 -11.56
N ILE A 78 -8.83 -22.50 -10.25
CA ILE A 78 -9.74 -23.17 -9.29
C ILE A 78 -10.98 -22.31 -9.02
N ALA A 79 -10.84 -20.99 -8.91
CA ALA A 79 -11.98 -20.09 -8.73
C ALA A 79 -12.91 -20.08 -9.97
N SER A 80 -12.34 -20.04 -11.18
CA SER A 80 -13.13 -20.00 -12.42
C SER A 80 -13.86 -21.31 -12.70
N SER A 81 -13.30 -22.46 -12.30
CA SER A 81 -13.94 -23.77 -12.46
C SER A 81 -15.05 -24.03 -11.44
N ALA A 82 -14.91 -23.53 -10.20
CA ALA A 82 -15.98 -23.59 -9.21
C ALA A 82 -17.20 -22.72 -9.59
N GLN A 83 -16.96 -21.60 -10.27
CA GLN A 83 -18.02 -20.67 -10.69
C GLN A 83 -18.80 -21.17 -11.93
N TYR A 84 -18.15 -21.94 -12.82
CA TYR A 84 -18.84 -22.62 -13.93
C TYR A 84 -19.57 -23.90 -13.49
N ALA A 85 -19.06 -24.62 -12.49
CA ALA A 85 -19.73 -25.82 -11.97
C ALA A 85 -21.07 -25.52 -11.26
N ALA A 86 -21.24 -24.31 -10.72
CA ALA A 86 -22.49 -23.90 -10.06
C ALA A 86 -23.62 -23.50 -11.02
N ALA A 87 -23.35 -23.40 -12.34
CA ALA A 87 -24.34 -23.00 -13.35
C ALA A 87 -24.95 -24.19 -14.12
N THR A 88 -24.50 -25.42 -13.86
CA THR A 88 -25.04 -26.63 -14.48
C THR A 88 -25.80 -27.49 -13.46
N ASP A 89 -27.12 -27.52 -13.66
CA ASP A 89 -28.06 -28.57 -13.27
C ASP A 89 -28.68 -28.51 -11.84
N PRO A 90 -29.89 -27.94 -11.67
CA PRO A 90 -30.60 -27.94 -10.39
C PRO A 90 -31.33 -29.26 -10.05
N ALA A 91 -30.89 -30.41 -10.58
CA ALA A 91 -31.69 -31.64 -10.52
C ALA A 91 -30.94 -32.92 -10.08
N ASN A 92 -30.01 -32.88 -9.12
CA ASN A 92 -29.69 -34.05 -8.29
C ASN A 92 -28.66 -33.74 -7.21
N ALA A 93 -28.99 -33.98 -5.93
CA ALA A 93 -28.09 -34.58 -4.93
C ALA A 93 -28.67 -34.41 -3.51
N THR A 94 -29.42 -35.42 -3.09
CA THR A 94 -29.50 -35.86 -1.69
C THR A 94 -28.21 -36.60 -1.30
N ASP A 95 -27.87 -36.55 0.00
CA ASP A 95 -26.77 -37.24 0.71
C ASP A 95 -25.36 -36.65 0.49
N GLY A 96 -24.51 -36.43 1.49
CA GLY A 96 -24.52 -36.69 2.91
C GLY A 96 -23.07 -36.62 3.43
N ALA A 97 -22.87 -35.99 4.59
CA ALA A 97 -21.70 -36.09 5.49
C ALA A 97 -20.30 -35.64 5.01
N ASN A 98 -19.94 -34.38 5.32
CA ASN A 98 -18.62 -34.01 5.94
C ASN A 98 -18.49 -32.48 6.24
N ALA A 99 -19.46 -31.88 6.93
CA ALA A 99 -19.51 -30.42 7.15
C ALA A 99 -18.99 -29.92 8.51
N ASN A 100 -18.35 -30.78 9.33
CA ASN A 100 -18.11 -30.44 10.74
C ASN A 100 -16.67 -30.07 11.13
N GLN A 101 -15.68 -30.06 10.23
CA GLN A 101 -14.28 -29.85 10.63
C GLN A 101 -13.70 -28.44 10.37
N SER A 102 -14.46 -27.52 9.75
CA SER A 102 -14.04 -26.11 9.53
C SER A 102 -14.93 -25.08 10.23
N ARG A 103 -15.90 -25.51 11.06
CA ARG A 103 -16.85 -24.61 11.74
C ARG A 103 -16.39 -24.09 13.11
N SER A 104 -15.30 -24.60 13.68
CA SER A 104 -14.95 -24.36 15.09
C SER A 104 -14.03 -23.17 15.38
N ALA A 105 -13.70 -22.33 14.40
CA ALA A 105 -12.86 -21.14 14.63
C ALA A 105 -13.51 -19.79 14.26
N MET A 106 -14.79 -19.77 13.85
CA MET A 106 -15.40 -18.59 13.21
C MET A 106 -16.61 -18.00 13.93
N GLN A 107 -16.90 -18.42 15.17
CA GLN A 107 -18.04 -17.87 15.92
C GLN A 107 -17.69 -17.70 17.40
N LEU A 108 -17.46 -16.45 17.79
CA LEU A 108 -18.02 -15.75 18.97
C LEU A 108 -17.06 -14.62 19.32
N LEU A 109 -17.40 -13.39 18.92
CA LEU A 109 -17.03 -12.14 19.60
C LEU A 109 -17.77 -10.99 18.88
N THR A 110 -19.08 -10.89 19.10
CA THR A 110 -19.84 -9.71 18.64
C THR A 110 -20.89 -9.33 19.67
N GLN A 111 -20.49 -8.59 20.71
CA GLN A 111 -21.41 -7.81 21.53
C GLN A 111 -20.73 -6.47 21.85
N GLY A 112 -21.18 -5.39 21.22
CA GLY A 112 -20.75 -4.04 21.57
C GLY A 112 -20.75 -2.97 20.46
N SER A 113 -20.86 -3.35 19.18
CA SER A 113 -20.91 -2.34 18.11
C SER A 113 -22.32 -1.79 17.95
N THR A 114 -22.47 -0.47 17.79
CA THR A 114 -23.70 0.25 17.39
C THR A 114 -24.04 -0.03 15.92
N ALA A 115 -23.91 -1.29 15.57
CA ALA A 115 -24.08 -1.84 14.26
C ALA A 115 -25.54 -1.70 13.84
N GLY A 116 -25.77 -1.13 12.66
CA GLY A 116 -27.11 -1.13 12.08
C GLY A 116 -27.66 -2.56 12.00
N PRO A 117 -28.98 -2.77 11.94
CA PRO A 117 -29.59 -4.11 12.00
C PRO A 117 -29.10 -5.12 10.94
N ASN A 118 -28.32 -4.68 9.95
CA ASN A 118 -27.80 -5.49 8.84
C ASN A 118 -26.26 -5.50 8.74
N GLU A 119 -25.55 -5.02 9.76
CA GLU A 119 -24.09 -5.06 9.78
C GLU A 119 -23.60 -6.41 10.34
N GLN A 120 -22.69 -7.01 9.58
CA GLN A 120 -22.01 -8.26 9.91
C GLN A 120 -20.56 -7.97 10.27
N SER A 121 -19.94 -8.90 11.00
CA SER A 121 -18.51 -8.84 11.28
C SER A 121 -17.80 -10.14 10.94
N LEU A 122 -16.57 -10.01 10.46
CA LEU A 122 -15.66 -11.13 10.18
C LEU A 122 -14.33 -10.87 10.86
N THR A 123 -13.88 -11.81 11.67
CA THR A 123 -12.57 -11.71 12.35
C THR A 123 -11.58 -12.66 11.71
N THR A 124 -10.39 -12.16 11.37
CA THR A 124 -9.25 -12.94 10.88
C THR A 124 -8.08 -12.85 11.88
N PRO A 125 -6.91 -13.48 11.63
CA PRO A 125 -5.74 -13.30 12.49
C PRO A 125 -5.33 -11.84 12.69
N HIS A 126 -5.34 -11.02 11.64
CA HIS A 126 -4.82 -9.64 11.68
C HIS A 126 -5.92 -8.56 11.66
N PHE A 127 -7.14 -8.91 11.24
CA PHE A 127 -8.19 -7.93 10.97
C PHE A 127 -9.52 -8.26 11.65
N ILE A 128 -10.32 -7.22 11.85
CA ILE A 128 -11.75 -7.29 12.13
C ILE A 128 -12.46 -6.47 11.04
N TYR A 129 -13.29 -7.13 10.25
CA TYR A 129 -14.09 -6.48 9.21
C TYR A 129 -15.49 -6.19 9.73
N HIS A 130 -16.00 -4.99 9.45
CA HIS A 130 -17.39 -4.58 9.62
C HIS A 130 -17.96 -4.26 8.24
N PHE A 131 -19.08 -4.87 7.87
CA PHE A 131 -19.63 -4.73 6.51
C PHE A 131 -21.13 -5.00 6.47
N GLY A 132 -21.81 -4.50 5.44
CA GLY A 132 -23.22 -4.80 5.20
C GLY A 132 -23.42 -6.19 4.58
N GLN A 133 -24.61 -6.78 4.77
CA GLN A 133 -24.95 -8.09 4.21
C GLN A 133 -24.66 -8.25 2.70
N GLN A 134 -24.84 -7.20 1.90
CA GLN A 134 -24.57 -7.21 0.46
C GLN A 134 -23.09 -7.47 0.12
N ASP A 135 -22.17 -7.10 1.01
CA ASP A 135 -20.72 -7.19 0.79
C ASP A 135 -20.13 -8.49 1.35
N GLU A 136 -20.96 -9.38 1.95
CA GLU A 136 -20.50 -10.59 2.66
C GLU A 136 -19.64 -11.50 1.79
N ALA A 137 -20.09 -11.78 0.56
CA ALA A 137 -19.38 -12.67 -0.36
C ALA A 137 -18.01 -12.08 -0.74
N VAL A 138 -17.96 -10.78 -1.00
CA VAL A 138 -16.74 -10.07 -1.41
C VAL A 138 -15.75 -9.98 -0.25
N VAL A 139 -16.21 -9.60 0.95
CA VAL A 139 -15.37 -9.52 2.15
C VAL A 139 -14.80 -10.89 2.51
N ARG A 140 -15.61 -11.95 2.44
CA ARG A 140 -15.12 -13.32 2.70
C ARG A 140 -14.04 -13.76 1.71
N ALA A 141 -14.13 -13.32 0.45
CA ALA A 141 -13.09 -13.59 -0.56
C ALA A 141 -11.81 -12.77 -0.33
N VAL A 142 -11.94 -11.50 0.06
CA VAL A 142 -10.82 -10.56 0.25
C VAL A 142 -10.06 -10.79 1.56
N ALA A 143 -10.75 -11.19 2.63
CA ALA A 143 -10.17 -11.37 3.96
C ALA A 143 -8.84 -12.19 3.99
N PRO A 144 -8.75 -13.41 3.43
CA PRO A 144 -7.50 -14.18 3.43
C PRO A 144 -6.40 -13.56 2.56
N LEU A 145 -6.77 -12.81 1.51
CA LEU A 145 -5.81 -12.08 0.67
C LEU A 145 -5.16 -10.96 1.48
N MET A 146 -5.93 -10.24 2.29
CA MET A 146 -5.43 -9.14 3.13
C MET A 146 -4.56 -9.64 4.28
N ASP A 147 -4.88 -10.78 4.92
CA ASP A 147 -3.98 -11.39 5.91
C ASP A 147 -2.62 -11.73 5.29
N THR A 148 -2.63 -12.31 4.09
CA THR A 148 -1.40 -12.63 3.36
C THR A 148 -0.62 -11.37 3.02
N LEU A 149 -1.29 -10.35 2.47
CA LEU A 149 -0.70 -9.07 2.13
C LEU A 149 -0.07 -8.39 3.35
N TYR A 150 -0.76 -8.40 4.49
CA TYR A 150 -0.26 -7.87 5.76
C TYR A 150 1.07 -8.51 6.14
N THR A 151 1.15 -9.85 6.13
CA THR A 151 2.39 -10.55 6.50
C THR A 151 3.55 -10.23 5.56
N ILE A 152 3.29 -10.17 4.25
CA ILE A 152 4.30 -9.82 3.23
C ILE A 152 4.77 -8.38 3.43
N LEU A 153 3.84 -7.44 3.60
CA LEU A 153 4.15 -6.03 3.78
C LEU A 153 5.01 -5.80 5.04
N TRP A 154 4.63 -6.38 6.18
CA TRP A 154 5.41 -6.26 7.42
C TRP A 154 6.81 -6.83 7.26
N HIS A 155 6.91 -8.01 6.67
CA HIS A 155 8.19 -8.63 6.36
C HIS A 155 9.06 -7.73 5.47
N ASN A 156 8.51 -7.22 4.36
CA ASN A 156 9.22 -6.35 3.42
C ASN A 156 9.70 -5.04 4.06
N LEU A 157 8.97 -4.52 5.05
CA LEU A 157 9.31 -3.29 5.77
C LEU A 157 10.23 -3.54 6.99
N GLY A 158 10.61 -4.79 7.26
CA GLY A 158 11.40 -5.16 8.44
C GLY A 158 10.67 -4.87 9.76
N LEU A 159 9.34 -4.91 9.73
CA LEU A 159 8.49 -4.76 10.89
C LEU A 159 8.28 -6.12 11.57
N PRO A 160 8.23 -6.18 12.91
CA PRO A 160 7.96 -7.43 13.60
C PRO A 160 6.52 -7.88 13.34
N ILE A 161 6.35 -9.12 12.87
CA ILE A 161 5.05 -9.80 12.80
C ILE A 161 4.77 -10.40 14.19
N HIS A 162 4.69 -9.56 15.20
CA HIS A 162 4.13 -10.00 16.48
C HIS A 162 2.61 -10.01 16.35
N PRO A 163 1.90 -10.93 17.02
CA PRO A 163 0.47 -10.78 17.18
C PRO A 163 0.26 -9.42 17.83
N MET A 164 -0.20 -8.44 17.04
CA MET A 164 -0.53 -7.14 17.62
C MET A 164 -1.60 -7.39 18.68
N PRO A 165 -1.47 -6.78 19.87
CA PRO A 165 -2.48 -6.93 20.91
C PRO A 165 -3.86 -6.47 20.41
N THR A 166 -3.88 -5.62 19.39
CA THR A 166 -5.06 -5.12 18.70
C THR A 166 -5.04 -5.50 17.21
N LYS A 167 -6.14 -6.09 16.73
CA LYS A 167 -6.36 -6.34 15.30
C LYS A 167 -6.77 -5.03 14.63
N LEU A 168 -6.37 -4.84 13.38
CA LEU A 168 -6.79 -3.67 12.61
C LEU A 168 -8.28 -3.79 12.25
N VAL A 169 -9.05 -2.72 12.46
CA VAL A 169 -10.46 -2.69 12.10
C VAL A 169 -10.63 -2.16 10.68
N ILE A 170 -11.39 -2.86 9.84
CA ILE A 170 -11.72 -2.46 8.47
C ILE A 170 -13.23 -2.29 8.39
N ASP A 171 -13.68 -1.04 8.22
CA ASP A 171 -15.09 -0.70 8.08
C ASP A 171 -15.42 -0.51 6.59
N VAL A 172 -16.21 -1.42 6.02
CA VAL A 172 -16.69 -1.34 4.64
C VAL A 172 -17.99 -0.55 4.64
N ALA A 173 -17.90 0.74 4.35
CA ALA A 173 -19.00 1.69 4.47
C ALA A 173 -19.70 1.93 3.13
N LEU A 174 -21.04 1.90 3.17
CA LEU A 174 -21.91 2.23 2.04
C LEU A 174 -21.97 3.74 1.75
N GLU A 175 -21.77 4.56 2.77
CA GLU A 175 -21.90 6.01 2.65
C GLU A 175 -20.64 6.67 2.08
N GLN A 176 -19.49 5.99 2.18
CA GLN A 176 -18.22 6.49 1.69
C GLN A 176 -18.21 6.48 0.16
N LEU A 177 -17.88 7.61 -0.45
CA LEU A 177 -17.70 7.71 -1.89
C LEU A 177 -16.28 7.28 -2.28
N PRO A 178 -16.11 6.57 -3.43
CA PRO A 178 -14.79 6.38 -4.03
C PRO A 178 -14.05 7.72 -4.20
N GLY A 179 -12.73 7.71 -4.05
CA GLY A 179 -11.88 8.90 -4.17
C GLY A 179 -11.97 9.91 -3.01
N GLN A 180 -12.92 9.77 -2.07
CA GLN A 180 -12.87 10.55 -0.82
C GLN A 180 -11.79 9.97 0.08
N ALA A 181 -10.60 10.58 0.03
CA ALA A 181 -9.51 10.31 0.94
C ALA A 181 -9.93 10.65 2.38
N VAL A 182 -10.42 9.65 3.11
CA VAL A 182 -10.36 9.71 4.57
C VAL A 182 -8.88 9.63 4.92
N PRO A 183 -8.34 10.52 5.76
CA PRO A 183 -6.96 10.39 6.22
C PRO A 183 -6.76 8.98 6.77
N ALA A 184 -5.95 8.20 6.06
CA ALA A 184 -5.71 6.81 6.37
C ALA A 184 -5.16 6.74 7.80
N PHE A 185 -5.81 5.97 8.67
CA PHE A 185 -5.39 5.72 10.05
C PHE A 185 -5.30 7.00 10.90
N ALA A 186 -6.25 7.92 10.75
CA ALA A 186 -6.54 8.80 11.86
C ALA A 186 -6.76 7.92 13.10
N PRO A 187 -6.14 8.21 14.26
CA PRO A 187 -6.40 7.45 15.46
C PRO A 187 -7.89 7.58 15.74
N VAL A 188 -8.63 6.51 15.43
CA VAL A 188 -10.02 6.44 15.81
C VAL A 188 -9.97 6.30 17.31
N THR A 189 -10.21 7.43 17.97
CA THR A 189 -10.65 7.41 19.35
C THR A 189 -12.02 6.76 19.24
N VAL A 190 -12.06 5.43 19.23
CA VAL A 190 -13.30 4.70 19.41
C VAL A 190 -13.81 5.31 20.70
N PRO A 191 -14.90 6.09 20.70
CA PRO A 191 -15.47 6.50 21.95
C PRO A 191 -15.76 5.18 22.63
N LEU A 192 -14.97 4.83 23.65
CA LEU A 192 -15.25 3.73 24.56
C LEU A 192 -16.72 3.87 24.82
N SER A 193 -17.50 2.96 24.24
CA SER A 193 -18.94 3.13 24.16
C SER A 193 -19.36 3.35 25.59
N THR A 194 -19.75 4.58 25.93
CA THR A 194 -19.82 5.07 27.32
C THR A 194 -20.92 4.37 28.09
N ARG A 195 -21.57 3.38 27.46
CA ARG A 195 -22.70 2.60 27.92
C ARG A 195 -22.34 1.46 28.86
N TYR A 196 -21.06 1.16 29.10
CA TYR A 196 -20.65 0.16 30.11
C TYR A 196 -19.53 0.63 31.03
N LEU A 197 -19.41 1.94 31.30
CA LEU A 197 -18.72 2.36 32.51
C LEU A 197 -19.69 2.18 33.67
N MET A 198 -19.70 0.96 34.23
CA MET A 198 -20.22 0.77 35.58
C MET A 198 -19.42 1.70 36.51
N PRO A 199 -20.07 2.45 37.41
CA PRO A 199 -19.35 3.32 38.33
C PRO A 199 -18.48 2.46 39.25
N GLY A 200 -17.16 2.45 39.03
CA GLY A 200 -16.21 1.74 39.90
C GLY A 200 -15.02 1.08 39.20
N ASP A 201 -15.08 0.85 37.89
CA ASP A 201 -13.93 0.28 37.19
C ASP A 201 -12.84 1.35 36.99
N PRO A 202 -11.56 1.02 37.29
CA PRO A 202 -10.46 1.94 37.02
C PRO A 202 -10.45 2.27 35.52
N PRO A 203 -10.11 3.52 35.15
CA PRO A 203 -10.04 3.92 33.75
C PRO A 203 -9.05 3.00 33.04
N THR A 204 -9.58 2.03 32.32
CA THR A 204 -8.78 1.16 31.47
C THR A 204 -8.33 2.05 30.33
N GLU A 205 -7.02 2.17 30.12
CA GLU A 205 -6.50 3.01 29.04
C GLU A 205 -7.26 2.69 27.75
N PRO A 206 -7.73 3.71 27.01
CA PRO A 206 -8.46 3.47 25.77
C PRO A 206 -7.60 2.60 24.87
N ASN A 207 -8.08 1.40 24.58
CA ASN A 207 -7.42 0.53 23.62
C ASN A 207 -7.64 1.15 22.25
N VAL A 208 -6.72 2.01 21.83
CA VAL A 208 -6.79 2.72 20.55
C VAL A 208 -6.50 1.68 19.47
N THR A 209 -7.56 1.13 18.91
CA THR A 209 -7.45 0.24 17.75
C THR A 209 -7.42 1.11 16.50
N ALA A 210 -6.38 0.94 15.69
CA ALA A 210 -6.32 1.59 14.39
C ALA A 210 -7.44 1.02 13.50
N SER A 211 -8.24 1.91 12.90
CA SER A 211 -9.29 1.53 11.97
C SER A 211 -9.14 2.24 10.63
N VAL A 212 -9.66 1.59 9.60
CA VAL A 212 -9.69 2.07 8.22
C VAL A 212 -11.11 1.93 7.71
N THR A 213 -11.68 3.03 7.25
CA THR A 213 -12.97 3.00 6.55
C THR A 213 -12.71 2.99 5.05
N VAL A 214 -13.27 2.00 4.36
CA VAL A 214 -13.18 1.83 2.90
C VAL A 214 -14.58 1.86 2.28
N PRO A 215 -14.75 2.39 1.06
CA PRO A 215 -16.04 2.36 0.37
C PRO A 215 -16.42 0.93 -0.03
N SER A 216 -17.72 0.61 0.10
CA SER A 216 -18.26 -0.64 -0.44
C SER A 216 -18.05 -0.70 -1.96
N PRO A 217 -17.64 -1.86 -2.53
CA PRO A 217 -17.49 -2.04 -3.97
C PRO A 217 -18.76 -1.71 -4.76
N ALA A 218 -19.96 -1.85 -4.17
CA ALA A 218 -21.23 -1.49 -4.80
C ALA A 218 -21.38 0.02 -5.10
N ARG A 219 -20.50 0.87 -4.55
CA ARG A 219 -20.50 2.32 -4.76
C ARG A 219 -19.67 2.78 -5.94
N TYR A 220 -18.83 1.91 -6.49
CA TYR A 220 -18.04 2.23 -7.67
C TYR A 220 -18.96 2.23 -8.90
N LEU A 221 -19.04 3.38 -9.56
CA LEU A 221 -19.79 3.51 -10.81
C LEU A 221 -18.98 2.82 -11.92
N ALA A 222 -19.37 1.60 -12.29
CA ALA A 222 -18.77 0.87 -13.40
C ALA A 222 -18.82 1.70 -14.70
N PRO A 223 -17.73 1.69 -15.49
CA PRO A 223 -17.41 0.53 -16.30
C PRO A 223 -15.95 0.13 -16.10
N VAL A 224 -15.64 -0.61 -15.06
CA VAL A 224 -14.25 -0.99 -14.79
C VAL A 224 -14.10 -2.50 -15.00
N ALA A 225 -13.08 -2.89 -15.75
CA ALA A 225 -12.69 -4.29 -15.99
C ALA A 225 -12.28 -5.06 -14.71
N LEU A 226 -12.41 -4.43 -13.54
CA LEU A 226 -12.03 -4.97 -12.24
C LEU A 226 -13.25 -5.60 -11.56
N SER A 227 -13.06 -6.75 -10.93
CA SER A 227 -14.11 -7.38 -10.14
C SER A 227 -14.36 -6.61 -8.83
N GLU A 228 -15.51 -6.84 -8.19
CA GLU A 228 -15.79 -6.27 -6.86
C GLU A 228 -14.75 -6.70 -5.82
N VAL A 229 -14.21 -7.93 -5.95
CA VAL A 229 -13.13 -8.45 -5.12
C VAL A 229 -11.86 -7.61 -5.31
N ASP A 230 -11.52 -7.29 -6.56
CA ASP A 230 -10.37 -6.47 -6.90
C ASP A 230 -10.52 -5.04 -6.36
N LEU A 231 -11.70 -4.43 -6.56
CA LEU A 231 -11.99 -3.08 -6.06
C LEU A 231 -11.86 -3.00 -4.53
N LEU A 232 -12.47 -3.95 -3.80
CA LEU A 232 -12.39 -3.97 -2.35
C LEU A 232 -10.95 -4.25 -1.89
N ALA A 233 -10.26 -5.23 -2.47
CA ALA A 233 -8.87 -5.53 -2.15
C ALA A 233 -7.95 -4.33 -2.35
N GLN A 234 -8.08 -3.62 -3.48
CA GLN A 234 -7.34 -2.39 -3.77
C GLN A 234 -7.63 -1.31 -2.73
N SER A 235 -8.91 -1.08 -2.40
CA SER A 235 -9.32 -0.04 -1.47
C SER A 235 -8.78 -0.25 -0.05
N ILE A 236 -8.56 -1.51 0.37
CA ILE A 236 -7.97 -1.87 1.66
C ILE A 236 -6.44 -1.85 1.60
N ALA A 237 -5.85 -2.34 0.51
CA ALA A 237 -4.40 -2.48 0.39
C ALA A 237 -3.68 -1.12 0.38
N LEU A 238 -4.21 -0.11 -0.32
CA LEU A 238 -3.60 1.22 -0.39
C LEU A 238 -3.42 1.89 0.98
N PRO A 239 -4.45 2.00 1.84
CA PRO A 239 -4.24 2.49 3.19
C PRO A 239 -3.31 1.55 3.97
N LEU A 240 -3.46 0.23 3.86
CA LEU A 240 -2.60 -0.68 4.62
C LEU A 240 -1.10 -0.50 4.33
N VAL A 241 -0.73 -0.25 3.06
CA VAL A 241 0.66 0.11 2.68
C VAL A 241 1.09 1.42 3.34
N ALA A 242 0.24 2.44 3.32
CA ALA A 242 0.54 3.73 3.97
C ALA A 242 0.76 3.56 5.48
N TYR A 243 -0.05 2.72 6.14
CA TYR A 243 0.12 2.42 7.57
C TYR A 243 1.38 1.64 7.87
N GLY A 244 1.68 0.60 7.10
CA GLY A 244 2.94 -0.12 7.22
C GLY A 244 4.15 0.82 7.10
N LEU A 245 4.13 1.74 6.13
CA LEU A 245 5.20 2.72 5.98
C LEU A 245 5.28 3.72 7.12
N ALA A 246 4.14 4.15 7.68
CA ALA A 246 4.12 5.01 8.85
C ALA A 246 4.75 4.30 10.07
N GLN A 247 4.41 3.03 10.29
CA GLN A 247 5.03 2.19 11.33
C GLN A 247 6.53 1.99 11.09
N ALA A 248 6.93 1.74 9.84
CA ALA A 248 8.34 1.61 9.48
C ALA A 248 9.11 2.92 9.71
N ARG A 249 8.50 4.07 9.41
CA ARG A 249 9.06 5.39 9.69
C ARG A 249 9.33 5.58 11.18
N GLU A 250 8.38 5.22 12.03
CA GLU A 250 8.50 5.31 13.48
C GLU A 250 9.56 4.35 14.04
N GLN A 251 9.49 3.07 13.66
CA GLN A 251 10.41 2.03 14.13
C GLN A 251 11.86 2.31 13.72
N HIS A 252 12.08 2.75 12.48
CA HIS A 252 13.42 2.99 11.93
C HIS A 252 13.87 4.45 12.05
N GLN A 253 13.08 5.32 12.71
CA GLN A 253 13.36 6.74 12.92
C GLN A 253 13.67 7.49 11.61
N ILE A 254 12.94 7.18 10.54
CA ILE A 254 13.15 7.77 9.22
C ILE A 254 12.68 9.23 9.23
N GLY A 255 13.63 10.17 9.10
CA GLY A 255 13.34 11.60 9.11
C GLY A 255 12.64 12.10 7.84
N PRO A 256 12.03 13.30 7.86
CA PRO A 256 11.25 13.85 6.75
C PRO A 256 12.06 14.11 5.47
N ALA A 257 13.39 14.26 5.58
CA ALA A 257 14.27 14.40 4.42
C ALA A 257 14.26 13.17 3.49
N TRP A 258 13.78 12.02 3.98
CA TRP A 258 13.67 10.77 3.23
C TRP A 258 12.29 10.54 2.62
N GLN A 259 11.40 11.55 2.63
CA GLN A 259 10.07 11.42 2.06
C GLN A 259 10.07 10.89 0.60
N PRO A 260 10.96 11.36 -0.31
CA PRO A 260 11.00 10.81 -1.67
C PRO A 260 11.30 9.31 -1.73
N LEU A 261 12.11 8.80 -0.78
CA LEU A 261 12.38 7.37 -0.68
C LEU A 261 11.14 6.61 -0.19
N LEU A 262 10.40 7.16 0.78
CA LEU A 262 9.15 6.56 1.27
C LEU A 262 8.07 6.55 0.18
N ASP A 263 7.96 7.61 -0.61
CA ASP A 263 7.02 7.69 -1.74
C ASP A 263 7.39 6.65 -2.83
N GLY A 264 8.69 6.50 -3.12
CA GLY A 264 9.19 5.44 -4.01
C GLY A 264 8.92 4.04 -3.47
N LEU A 265 9.07 3.82 -2.16
CA LEU A 265 8.78 2.55 -1.52
C LEU A 265 7.29 2.24 -1.50
N TYR A 266 6.42 3.24 -1.28
CA TYR A 266 4.97 3.13 -1.40
C TYR A 266 4.59 2.61 -2.79
N LEU A 267 5.08 3.29 -3.83
CA LEU A 267 4.80 2.91 -5.22
C LEU A 267 5.32 1.51 -5.54
N TRP A 268 6.53 1.18 -5.06
CA TRP A 268 7.10 -0.15 -5.22
C TRP A 268 6.27 -1.25 -4.55
N GLN A 269 5.77 -1.02 -3.32
CA GLN A 269 4.90 -1.98 -2.63
C GLN A 269 3.58 -2.18 -3.38
N VAL A 270 2.94 -1.10 -3.86
CA VAL A 270 1.72 -1.20 -4.66
C VAL A 270 1.94 -2.08 -5.89
N TRP A 271 3.12 -2.01 -6.51
CA TRP A 271 3.48 -2.83 -7.67
C TRP A 271 3.91 -4.26 -7.33
N ASP A 272 4.65 -4.50 -6.23
CA ASP A 272 5.09 -5.84 -5.85
C ASP A 272 3.93 -6.73 -5.34
N LEU A 273 2.94 -6.09 -4.72
CA LEU A 273 1.78 -6.78 -4.18
C LEU A 273 0.80 -7.23 -5.27
N ASP A 274 1.11 -6.96 -6.55
CA ASP A 274 0.30 -7.34 -7.73
C ASP A 274 -1.17 -6.93 -7.58
N LEU A 275 -1.37 -5.75 -6.99
CA LEU A 275 -2.70 -5.19 -6.80
C LEU A 275 -3.33 -4.88 -8.17
N PRO A 276 -4.66 -4.80 -8.28
CA PRO A 276 -5.34 -4.49 -9.55
C PRO A 276 -4.80 -3.27 -10.30
N LEU A 277 -4.35 -2.23 -9.59
CA LEU A 277 -3.72 -1.07 -10.22
C LEU A 277 -2.33 -1.35 -10.82
N ALA A 278 -1.64 -2.41 -10.40
CA ALA A 278 -0.34 -2.80 -10.92
C ALA A 278 -0.40 -3.23 -12.39
N THR A 279 -1.57 -3.63 -12.91
CA THR A 279 -1.77 -3.89 -14.35
C THR A 279 -1.43 -2.66 -15.19
N TRP A 280 -1.63 -1.44 -14.67
CA TRP A 280 -1.34 -0.19 -15.35
C TRP A 280 0.10 0.30 -15.18
N ARG A 281 0.96 -0.44 -14.47
CA ARG A 281 2.33 -0.04 -14.12
C ARG A 281 3.13 0.43 -15.33
N GLU A 282 3.15 -0.37 -16.40
CA GLU A 282 3.97 -0.04 -17.58
C GLU A 282 3.52 1.28 -18.21
N THR A 283 2.21 1.49 -18.32
CA THR A 283 1.61 2.71 -18.87
C THR A 283 1.92 3.92 -18.01
N VAL A 284 1.74 3.83 -16.69
CA VAL A 284 2.02 4.93 -15.75
C VAL A 284 3.51 5.29 -15.76
N VAL A 285 4.40 4.29 -15.76
CA VAL A 285 5.85 4.52 -15.80
C VAL A 285 6.25 5.17 -17.13
N LYS A 286 5.79 4.64 -18.27
CA LYS A 286 6.09 5.24 -19.59
C LYS A 286 5.60 6.68 -19.69
N TRP A 287 4.44 6.98 -19.12
CA TRP A 287 3.91 8.33 -19.09
C TRP A 287 4.80 9.25 -18.25
N GLN A 288 5.05 8.89 -16.99
CA GLN A 288 5.83 9.72 -16.06
C GLN A 288 7.27 9.99 -16.54
N TYR A 289 7.90 9.01 -17.21
CA TYR A 289 9.25 9.20 -17.78
C TYR A 289 9.25 9.78 -19.20
N GLY A 290 8.19 9.56 -19.98
CA GLY A 290 8.05 10.15 -21.31
C GLY A 290 7.93 11.67 -21.24
N ASP A 291 7.24 12.17 -20.21
CA ASP A 291 7.05 13.60 -19.96
C ASP A 291 8.37 14.30 -19.62
N LEU A 292 9.22 13.67 -18.80
CA LEU A 292 10.54 14.22 -18.43
C LEU A 292 11.46 14.46 -19.63
N LEU A 293 11.27 13.71 -20.71
CA LEU A 293 12.10 13.80 -21.91
C LEU A 293 11.52 14.74 -22.99
N SER A 294 10.25 15.13 -22.89
CA SER A 294 9.51 15.64 -24.06
C SER A 294 8.95 17.05 -23.95
N THR A 295 8.97 17.71 -22.79
CA THR A 295 8.32 19.02 -22.66
C THR A 295 9.30 20.18 -22.67
N ARG A 296 9.27 20.99 -23.73
CA ARG A 296 9.64 22.40 -23.60
C ARG A 296 8.62 23.08 -22.67
N PRO A 297 9.02 24.12 -21.92
CA PRO A 297 8.07 24.89 -21.14
C PRO A 297 6.93 25.40 -22.03
N GLY A 298 5.70 24.92 -21.80
CA GLY A 298 4.48 25.35 -22.50
C GLY A 298 3.78 24.31 -23.37
N ASP A 299 4.38 23.14 -23.60
CA ASP A 299 3.71 22.06 -24.34
C ASP A 299 2.65 21.36 -23.47
N ALA A 300 1.51 21.03 -24.07
CA ALA A 300 0.47 20.25 -23.39
C ALA A 300 0.98 18.82 -23.16
N LEU A 301 0.88 18.35 -21.91
CA LEU A 301 1.25 16.98 -21.54
C LEU A 301 0.40 15.96 -22.32
N PRO A 302 1.01 15.05 -23.10
CA PRO A 302 0.27 14.02 -23.79
C PRO A 302 -0.30 13.02 -22.76
N LEU A 303 -1.63 13.00 -22.64
CA LEU A 303 -2.30 12.04 -21.76
C LEU A 303 -2.22 10.62 -22.35
N PRO A 304 -2.09 9.57 -21.51
CA PRO A 304 -2.15 8.18 -21.96
C PRO A 304 -3.48 7.86 -22.68
N GLN A 305 -3.45 6.95 -23.66
CA GLN A 305 -4.66 6.52 -24.39
C GLN A 305 -5.77 5.99 -23.45
N HIS A 306 -5.41 5.43 -22.29
CA HIS A 306 -6.33 4.89 -21.28
C HIS A 306 -6.48 5.78 -20.04
N TYR A 307 -6.18 7.09 -20.14
CA TYR A 307 -6.23 7.99 -18.99
C TYR A 307 -7.63 8.02 -18.33
N GLY A 308 -8.70 8.00 -19.14
CA GLY A 308 -10.07 7.95 -18.62
C GLY A 308 -10.33 6.70 -17.78
N GLU A 309 -9.91 5.53 -18.25
CA GLU A 309 -10.06 4.25 -17.53
C GLU A 309 -9.29 4.27 -16.21
N LEU A 310 -8.06 4.78 -16.22
CA LEU A 310 -7.21 4.99 -15.05
C LEU A 310 -7.89 5.89 -14.01
N CYS A 311 -8.52 6.99 -14.43
CA CYS A 311 -9.23 7.90 -13.53
C CYS A 311 -10.49 7.28 -12.93
N THR A 312 -11.24 6.45 -13.68
CA THR A 312 -12.41 5.74 -13.13
C THR A 312 -12.05 4.64 -12.13
N ALA A 313 -10.83 4.12 -12.18
CA ALA A 313 -10.37 3.10 -11.24
C ALA A 313 -9.92 3.66 -9.88
N HIS A 314 -9.92 5.00 -9.70
CA HIS A 314 -9.31 5.70 -8.57
C HIS A 314 -10.28 6.63 -7.83
#